data_AF-A0A7C1NVQ7-F1
#
_entry.id   AF-A0A7C1NVQ7-F1
#
_cell.length_a   1.000
_cell.length_b   1.000
_cell.length_c   1.000
_cell.angle_alpha   90.00
_cell.angle_beta   90.00
_cell.angle_gamma   90.00
#
_symmetry.space_group_name_H-M   'P 1'
#
loop_
_entity.id
_entity.type
_entity.pdbx_description
1 polymer ?
#
loop_
_entity_poly.entity_id
_entity_poly.type
_entity_poly.pdbx_seq_one_letter_code
_entity_poly.pdbx_strand_id
1 'polypeptide(L)'
;AALAALCRNKTRAPNVPIVVTCGRAEMAKAEAAGDVAVLTAFGVTLVNDTCWCMVTEPIIPADARVIMTNSGKYAHYGPGLTGRTMRFGSLAACVEAAVAGEDRGVLPAWLG
;
A
#
# COMPACT_ATOMS: atom_id res chain seq x y z
N ALA A 1 11.14 -8.17 -0.34
CA ALA A 1 12.10 -7.89 0.74
C ALA A 1 11.75 -6.62 1.52
N ALA A 2 11.87 -5.40 0.96
CA ALA A 2 11.72 -4.15 1.73
C ALA A 2 10.35 -3.99 2.42
N LEU A 3 9.25 -4.24 1.70
CA LEU A 3 7.90 -4.16 2.28
C LEU A 3 7.71 -5.21 3.40
N ALA A 4 8.13 -6.46 3.16
CA ALA A 4 8.02 -7.52 4.16
C ALA A 4 8.79 -7.19 5.44
N ALA A 5 9.97 -6.56 5.33
CA ALA A 5 10.72 -6.07 6.48
C ALA A 5 9.96 -5.00 7.27
N LEU A 6 9.30 -4.05 6.58
CA LEU A 6 8.50 -3.00 7.22
C LEU A 6 7.23 -3.54 7.92
N CYS A 7 6.65 -4.62 7.40
CA CYS A 7 5.43 -5.26 7.93
C CYS A 7 5.71 -6.27 9.05
N ARG A 8 6.94 -6.79 9.17
CA ARG A 8 7.28 -7.86 10.11
C ARG A 8 6.93 -7.46 11.56
N ASN A 9 6.26 -8.36 12.27
CA ASN A 9 5.82 -8.20 13.67
C ASN A 9 4.92 -6.97 13.91
N LYS A 10 4.25 -6.45 12.88
CA LYS A 10 3.25 -5.39 12.99
C LYS A 10 1.87 -5.91 12.60
N THR A 11 0.85 -5.17 12.99
CA THR A 11 -0.54 -5.43 12.61
C THR A 11 -1.14 -4.15 12.06
N ARG A 12 -1.80 -4.23 10.91
CA ARG A 12 -2.52 -3.09 10.34
C ARG A 12 -3.81 -2.83 11.11
N ALA A 13 -4.27 -1.58 11.11
CA ALA A 13 -5.61 -1.21 11.52
C ALA A 13 -6.64 -1.98 10.67
N PRO A 14 -7.69 -2.58 11.27
CA PRO A 14 -8.64 -3.43 10.54
C PRO A 14 -9.30 -2.73 9.34
N ASN A 15 -9.59 -1.44 9.48
CA ASN A 15 -10.25 -0.58 8.50
C ASN A 15 -9.30 0.07 7.47
N VAL A 16 -8.00 -0.23 7.51
CA VAL A 16 -7.02 0.29 6.53
C VAL A 16 -6.37 -0.88 5.79
N PRO A 17 -6.92 -1.30 4.65
CA PRO A 17 -6.33 -2.37 3.86
C PRO A 17 -5.06 -1.89 3.15
N ILE A 18 -4.10 -2.81 2.97
CA ILE A 18 -2.98 -2.61 2.06
C ILE A 18 -3.18 -3.50 0.84
N VAL A 19 -3.11 -2.90 -0.34
CA VAL A 19 -3.11 -3.61 -1.62
C VAL A 19 -1.75 -3.38 -2.29
N VAL A 20 -1.14 -4.44 -2.81
CA VAL A 20 0.12 -4.39 -3.51
C VAL A 20 -0.03 -5.06 -4.86
N THR A 21 0.21 -4.27 -5.92
CA THR A 21 0.33 -4.81 -7.26
C THR A 21 1.75 -5.28 -7.52
N CYS A 22 1.94 -6.50 -8.02
CA CYS A 22 3.25 -7.09 -8.25
C CYS A 22 3.29 -7.87 -9.57
N GLY A 23 4.44 -7.92 -10.25
CA GLY A 23 4.61 -8.76 -11.44
C GLY A 23 4.99 -10.20 -11.05
N ARG A 24 4.67 -11.18 -11.90
CA ARG A 24 4.99 -12.61 -11.67
C ARG A 24 6.42 -12.88 -11.20
N ALA A 25 7.42 -12.25 -11.82
CA ALA A 25 8.83 -12.50 -11.46
C ALA A 25 9.16 -12.01 -10.03
N GLU A 26 8.61 -10.88 -9.61
CA GLU A 26 8.82 -10.35 -8.26
C GLU A 26 8.05 -11.15 -7.22
N MET A 27 6.87 -11.67 -7.57
CA MET A 27 6.13 -12.60 -6.72
C MET A 27 6.88 -13.90 -6.49
N ALA A 28 7.43 -14.53 -7.54
CA ALA A 28 8.22 -15.74 -7.40
C ALA A 28 9.45 -15.53 -6.50
N LYS A 29 10.12 -14.37 -6.61
CA LYS A 29 11.23 -13.99 -5.71
C LYS A 29 10.75 -13.84 -4.26
N ALA A 30 9.61 -13.19 -4.06
CA ALA A 30 9.03 -12.98 -2.73
C ALA A 30 8.59 -14.30 -2.08
N GLU A 31 8.02 -15.23 -2.85
CA GLU A 31 7.66 -16.57 -2.40
C GLU A 31 8.90 -17.36 -1.98
N ALA A 32 9.92 -17.42 -2.84
CA ALA A 32 11.18 -18.11 -2.55
C ALA A 32 11.89 -17.55 -1.30
N ALA A 33 11.75 -16.25 -1.03
CA ALA A 33 12.29 -15.60 0.16
C ALA A 33 11.42 -15.73 1.42
N GLY A 34 10.21 -16.30 1.32
CA GLY A 34 9.24 -16.37 2.41
C GLY A 34 8.57 -15.03 2.75
N ASP A 35 8.77 -13.99 1.92
CA ASP A 35 8.21 -12.66 2.11
C ASP A 35 6.69 -12.66 1.96
N VAL A 36 6.14 -13.49 1.06
CA VAL A 36 4.69 -13.60 0.86
C VAL A 36 3.99 -13.99 2.17
N ALA A 37 4.54 -14.95 2.92
CA ALA A 37 3.96 -15.35 4.21
C ALA A 37 3.90 -14.19 5.22
N VAL A 38 4.96 -13.36 5.26
CA VAL A 38 5.01 -12.17 6.13
C VAL A 38 3.97 -11.13 5.71
N LEU A 39 3.86 -10.88 4.40
CA LEU A 39 2.90 -9.92 3.86
C LEU A 39 1.44 -10.37 4.08
N THR A 40 1.15 -11.66 3.85
CA THR A 40 -0.16 -12.24 4.12
C THR A 40 -0.51 -12.19 5.61
N ALA A 41 0.43 -12.50 6.51
CA ALA A 41 0.21 -12.41 7.95
C ALA A 41 -0.07 -10.98 8.43
N PHE A 42 0.58 -9.98 7.82
CA PHE A 42 0.28 -8.56 8.05
C PHE A 42 -1.10 -8.14 7.51
N GLY A 43 -1.66 -8.91 6.57
CA GLY A 43 -2.96 -8.64 5.94
C GLY A 43 -2.86 -7.82 4.66
N VAL A 44 -1.76 -7.95 3.90
CA VAL A 44 -1.61 -7.40 2.54
C VAL A 44 -2.38 -8.23 1.53
N THR A 45 -3.15 -7.56 0.67
CA THR A 45 -3.73 -8.15 -0.53
C THR A 45 -2.76 -8.01 -1.70
N LEU A 46 -2.20 -9.12 -2.16
CA LEU A 46 -1.31 -9.17 -3.34
C LEU A 46 -2.14 -9.35 -4.61
N VAL A 47 -1.94 -8.47 -5.60
CA VAL A 47 -2.61 -8.51 -6.90
C VAL A 47 -1.56 -8.64 -7.98
N ASN A 48 -1.57 -9.76 -8.70
CA ASN A 48 -0.55 -10.04 -9.70
C ASN A 48 -0.89 -9.45 -11.06
N ASP A 49 0.16 -9.11 -11.82
CA ASP A 49 0.12 -8.73 -13.24
C ASP A 49 -0.88 -7.60 -13.56
N THR A 50 -1.13 -6.74 -12.57
CA THR A 50 -2.10 -5.64 -12.67
C THR A 50 -1.40 -4.33 -12.30
N CYS A 51 -1.72 -3.25 -13.00
CA CYS A 51 -1.29 -1.90 -12.61
C CYS A 51 -2.41 -1.23 -11.82
N TRP A 52 -2.07 -0.34 -10.88
CA TRP A 52 -3.05 0.46 -10.13
C TRP A 52 -4.06 1.22 -11.00
N CYS A 53 -3.73 1.55 -12.25
CA CYS A 53 -4.68 2.17 -13.19
C CYS A 53 -5.83 1.25 -13.62
N MET A 54 -5.73 -0.05 -13.37
CA MET A 54 -6.75 -1.06 -13.68
C MET A 54 -7.43 -1.61 -12.41
N VAL A 55 -7.00 -1.17 -11.23
CA VAL A 55 -7.57 -1.61 -9.96
C VAL A 55 -8.80 -0.77 -9.64
N THR A 56 -9.94 -1.44 -9.45
CA THR A 56 -11.23 -0.82 -9.16
C THR A 56 -11.84 -1.40 -7.88
N GLU A 57 -13.06 -0.98 -7.54
CA GLU A 57 -13.88 -1.69 -6.55
C GLU A 57 -14.08 -3.16 -6.97
N PRO A 58 -14.13 -4.11 -6.03
CA PRO A 58 -14.04 -3.93 -4.58
C PRO A 58 -12.61 -4.03 -4.02
N ILE A 59 -11.57 -4.12 -4.87
CA ILE A 59 -10.17 -4.17 -4.39
C ILE A 59 -9.82 -2.86 -3.69
N ILE A 60 -10.26 -1.75 -4.27
CA ILE A 60 -10.44 -0.50 -3.52
C ILE A 60 -11.77 -0.63 -2.78
N PRO A 61 -11.81 -0.54 -1.44
CA PRO A 61 -13.07 -0.58 -0.71
C PRO A 61 -14.01 0.55 -1.17
N ALA A 62 -15.30 0.25 -1.30
CA ALA A 62 -16.30 1.22 -1.74
C ALA A 62 -16.42 2.42 -0.77
N ASP A 63 -16.18 2.19 0.52
CA ASP A 63 -16.19 3.21 1.57
C ASP A 63 -14.84 3.95 1.73
N ALA A 64 -13.79 3.53 1.02
CA ALA A 64 -12.50 4.20 1.07
C ALA A 64 -12.60 5.60 0.45
N ARG A 65 -12.28 6.62 1.24
CA ARG A 65 -12.28 8.04 0.82
C ARG A 65 -10.90 8.55 0.44
N VAL A 66 -9.85 7.97 1.02
CA VAL A 66 -8.46 8.40 0.87
C VAL A 66 -7.61 7.18 0.56
N ILE A 67 -6.65 7.32 -0.36
CA ILE A 67 -5.65 6.32 -0.69
C ILE A 67 -4.27 6.94 -0.48
N MET A 68 -3.44 6.31 0.36
CA MET A 68 -2.01 6.62 0.41
C MET A 68 -1.26 5.72 -0.58
N THR A 69 -0.34 6.30 -1.36
CA THR A 69 0.47 5.56 -2.32
C THR A 69 1.91 6.05 -2.34
N ASN A 70 2.83 5.13 -2.62
CA ASN A 70 4.24 5.42 -2.90
C ASN A 70 4.55 5.55 -4.39
N SER A 71 3.53 5.53 -5.26
CA SER A 71 3.67 5.77 -6.69
C SER A 71 3.33 7.22 -7.01
N GLY A 72 4.32 8.02 -7.41
CA GLY A 72 4.07 9.41 -7.84
C GLY A 72 3.13 9.50 -9.04
N LYS A 73 3.23 8.52 -9.96
CA LYS A 73 2.33 8.40 -11.10
C LYS A 73 0.89 8.22 -10.63
N TYR A 74 0.63 7.24 -9.77
CA TYR A 74 -0.74 6.97 -9.28
C TYR A 74 -1.27 8.08 -8.37
N ALA A 75 -0.41 8.71 -7.57
CA ALA A 75 -0.80 9.90 -6.80
C ALA A 75 -1.33 11.02 -7.70
N HIS A 76 -0.76 11.16 -8.91
CA HIS A 76 -1.18 12.16 -9.89
C HIS A 76 -2.50 11.81 -10.60
N TYR A 77 -2.60 10.63 -11.24
CA TYR A 77 -3.78 10.29 -12.05
C TYR A 77 -4.89 9.58 -11.27
N GLY A 78 -4.59 9.04 -10.09
CA GLY A 78 -5.49 8.24 -9.27
C GLY A 78 -6.80 8.93 -8.87
N PRO A 79 -6.84 10.26 -8.56
CA PRO A 79 -8.09 10.94 -8.25
C PRO A 79 -9.09 10.85 -9.42
N GLY A 80 -8.61 10.99 -10.66
CA GLY A 80 -9.45 10.90 -11.85
C GLY A 80 -9.96 9.49 -12.14
N LEU A 81 -9.25 8.45 -11.71
CA LEU A 81 -9.67 7.05 -11.92
C LEU A 81 -10.60 6.53 -10.82
N THR A 82 -10.40 6.97 -9.59
CA THR A 82 -11.03 6.37 -8.42
C THR A 82 -12.04 7.30 -7.75
N GLY A 83 -11.95 8.61 -7.97
CA GLY A 83 -12.71 9.60 -7.20
C GLY A 83 -12.24 9.76 -5.75
N ARG A 84 -11.11 9.16 -5.35
CA ARG A 84 -10.56 9.22 -3.99
C ARG A 84 -9.49 10.30 -3.89
N THR A 85 -9.35 10.89 -2.70
CA THR A 85 -8.22 11.76 -2.38
C THR A 85 -6.94 10.93 -2.30
N MET A 86 -5.87 11.40 -2.93
CA MET A 86 -4.56 10.75 -2.86
C MET A 86 -3.66 11.41 -1.83
N ARG A 87 -2.92 10.60 -1.08
CA ARG A 87 -1.75 11.02 -0.29
C ARG A 87 -0.51 10.33 -0.84
N PHE A 88 0.54 11.10 -1.12
CA PHE A 88 1.81 10.54 -1.57
C PHE A 88 2.76 10.41 -0.39
N GLY A 89 3.37 9.23 -0.24
CA GLY A 89 4.29 8.95 0.86
C GLY A 89 5.33 7.90 0.49
N SER A 90 6.32 7.69 1.35
CA SER A 90 7.27 6.58 1.17
C SER A 90 6.58 5.23 1.39
N LEU A 91 7.24 4.13 1.00
CA LEU A 91 6.76 2.78 1.32
C LEU A 91 6.60 2.59 2.83
N ALA A 92 7.53 3.14 3.62
CA ALA A 92 7.45 3.12 5.08
C ALA A 92 6.25 3.92 5.59
N ALA A 93 6.01 5.12 5.05
CA ALA A 93 4.85 5.93 5.43
C ALA A 93 3.51 5.22 5.14
N CYS A 94 3.42 4.49 4.02
CA CYS A 94 2.23 3.68 3.70
C CYS A 94 1.98 2.59 4.76
N VAL A 95 3.04 1.90 5.21
CA VAL A 95 2.92 0.88 6.26
C VAL A 95 2.60 1.50 7.61
N GLU A 96 3.24 2.61 7.98
CA GLU A 96 2.96 3.30 9.24
C GLU A 96 1.53 3.84 9.28
N ALA A 97 1.03 4.41 8.19
CA ALA A 97 -0.37 4.85 8.09
C ALA A 97 -1.34 3.67 8.20
N ALA A 98 -1.02 2.52 7.60
CA ALA A 98 -1.83 1.31 7.73
C ALA A 98 -1.84 0.77 9.16
N VAL A 99 -0.73 0.88 9.90
CA VAL A 99 -0.65 0.47 11.32
C VAL A 99 -1.39 1.45 12.23
N ALA A 100 -1.20 2.75 12.02
CA ALA A 100 -1.82 3.80 12.84
C ALA A 100 -3.31 4.00 12.55
N GLY A 101 -3.78 3.62 11.36
CA GLY A 101 -5.13 3.89 10.89
C GLY A 101 -5.32 5.26 10.24
N GLU A 102 -4.27 6.07 10.21
CA GLU A 102 -4.29 7.46 9.71
C GLU A 102 -2.90 7.90 9.23
N ASP A 103 -2.86 8.93 8.38
CA ASP A 103 -1.61 9.64 8.11
C ASP A 103 -1.38 10.70 9.19
N ARG A 104 -0.38 10.47 10.04
CA ARG A 104 0.00 11.38 11.12
C ARG A 104 0.65 12.68 10.63
N GLY A 105 0.87 12.84 9.32
CA GLY A 105 1.28 14.10 8.72
C GLY A 105 2.66 14.56 9.20
N VAL A 106 3.55 13.63 9.56
CA VAL A 106 4.91 13.96 10.00
C VAL A 106 5.61 14.66 8.84
N LEU A 107 5.83 15.96 9.00
CA LEU A 107 6.58 16.74 8.02
C LEU A 107 8.06 16.37 8.12
N PRO A 108 8.78 16.33 6.99
CA PRO A 108 10.22 16.22 7.02
C PRO A 108 10.82 17.34 7.89
N ALA A 109 11.92 17.07 8.59
CA ALA A 109 12.55 18.04 9.48
C ALA A 109 12.98 19.35 8.80
N TRP A 110 13.11 19.36 7.46
CA TRP A 110 13.42 20.55 6.68
C TRP A 110 12.20 21.40 6.30
N LEU A 111 10.99 20.95 6.61
CA LEU A 111 9.71 21.60 6.29
C LEU A 111 9.01 22.09 7.57
N GLY A 112 9.75 22.78 8.45
CA GLY A 112 9.28 23.33 9.72
C GLY A 112 10.05 24.57 10.14
#